data_AF-A0A2N9EFP1-F1
#
_entry.id   AF-A0A2N9EFP1-F1
#
_cell.length_a   1.000
_cell.length_b   1.000
_cell.length_c   1.000
_cell.angle_alpha   90.00
_cell.angle_beta   90.00
_cell.angle_gamma   90.00
#
_symmetry.space_group_name_H-M   'P 1'
#
loop_
_entity.id
_entity.type
_entity.pdbx_description
1 polymer ?
#
loop_
_entity_poly.entity_id
_entity_poly.type
_entity_poly.pdbx_seq_one_letter_code
_entity_poly.pdbx_strand_id
1 'polypeptide(L)'
;MELSEDLPAKNVTHSSSSPSSKLQLSATTYGSLQFLNEQLNGPDVMGNEILSSLQMSLNPAKLVLNVMQGSFPHIWEKGDTGFEAGVMKNYILMLEHLKRVSPQIHPQIKEEAIKLAVEWKVKLTASTTNSLEVLAFLQLLATYELSSSFNGDEILKLFEVVAEYKQALEVCQSLGFLDQIPGKFSEY
;
A
#
# COMPACT_ATOMS: atom_id res chain seq x y z
N MET A 1 19.07 43.23 58.21
CA MET A 1 18.82 43.14 56.77
C MET A 1 18.93 41.68 56.39
N GLU A 2 17.74 41.06 56.26
CA GLU A 2 17.35 39.79 55.58
C GLU A 2 18.24 38.54 55.77
N LEU A 3 17.89 37.58 56.63
CA LEU A 3 16.88 36.50 56.53
C LEU A 3 17.29 35.35 55.58
N SER A 4 17.72 34.25 56.21
CA SER A 4 17.78 32.90 55.66
C SER A 4 16.40 32.27 55.66
N GLU A 5 15.95 31.67 54.56
CA GLU A 5 14.91 30.63 54.56
C GLU A 5 15.20 29.56 53.49
N ASP A 6 15.41 28.35 54.03
CA ASP A 6 15.15 26.99 53.54
C ASP A 6 14.63 26.76 52.11
N LEU A 7 15.30 25.85 51.39
CA LEU A 7 14.79 25.19 50.19
C LEU A 7 14.91 23.67 50.40
N PRO A 8 13.81 22.89 50.36
CA PRO A 8 13.87 21.48 50.66
C PRO A 8 14.34 20.67 49.45
N ALA A 9 15.14 19.65 49.74
CA ALA A 9 15.54 18.60 48.82
C ALA A 9 14.45 17.51 48.67
N LYS A 10 14.55 16.82 47.53
CA LYS A 10 13.96 15.52 47.14
C LYS A 10 12.58 15.58 46.47
N ASN A 11 12.60 15.23 45.18
CA ASN A 11 12.10 13.91 44.76
C ASN A 11 12.85 13.43 43.51
N VAL A 12 13.64 12.36 43.68
CA VAL A 12 14.07 11.48 42.61
C VAL A 12 12.91 10.50 42.39
N THR A 13 12.27 10.58 41.24
CA THR A 13 11.55 9.43 40.69
C THR A 13 11.90 9.31 39.22
N HIS A 14 12.53 8.19 38.91
CA HIS A 14 12.88 7.74 37.58
C HIS A 14 11.65 7.73 36.66
N SER A 15 11.81 8.27 35.46
CA SER A 15 11.14 7.76 34.27
C SER A 15 12.02 8.14 33.08
N SER A 16 12.92 7.23 32.75
CA SER A 16 13.48 7.11 31.41
C SER A 16 12.30 6.90 30.46
N SER A 17 11.88 7.95 29.77
CA SER A 17 11.05 7.81 28.59
C SER A 17 11.73 8.57 27.47
N SER A 18 12.24 7.80 26.50
CA SER A 18 12.60 8.27 25.18
C SER A 18 11.53 9.23 24.67
N PRO A 19 11.89 10.31 23.96
CA PRO A 19 10.89 11.03 23.21
C PRO A 19 10.52 10.14 22.02
N SER A 20 9.59 9.18 22.22
CA SER A 20 8.68 8.79 21.15
C SER A 20 7.90 10.04 20.84
N SER A 21 8.42 10.83 19.90
CA SER A 21 7.71 11.94 19.29
C SER A 21 6.41 11.37 18.74
N LYS A 22 5.33 11.65 19.47
CA LYS A 22 3.95 11.42 19.07
C LYS A 22 3.79 11.97 17.66
N LEU A 23 3.65 11.06 16.69
CA LEU A 23 3.31 11.34 15.32
C LEU A 23 1.90 11.97 15.30
N GLN A 24 1.85 13.31 15.30
CA GLN A 24 0.65 14.03 14.93
C GLN A 24 0.55 14.01 13.42
N LEU A 25 -0.34 13.14 12.93
CA LEU A 25 -0.71 13.02 11.53
C LEU A 25 -1.58 14.21 11.13
N SER A 26 -0.97 15.38 10.91
CA SER A 26 -1.66 16.57 10.40
C SER A 26 -1.39 16.77 8.90
N ALA A 27 -2.35 16.27 8.11
CA ALA A 27 -2.83 16.77 6.83
C ALA A 27 -1.85 17.46 5.86
N THR A 28 -1.23 16.68 4.98
CA THR A 28 -1.37 16.80 3.51
C THR A 28 -1.00 15.46 2.88
N THR A 29 -1.78 14.97 1.90
CA THR A 29 -1.47 13.75 1.15
C THR A 29 -0.06 13.80 0.54
N TYR A 30 0.40 14.98 0.14
CA TYR A 30 1.76 15.23 -0.36
C TYR A 30 2.84 15.11 0.73
N GLY A 31 2.58 15.57 1.96
CA GLY A 31 3.49 15.37 3.09
C GLY A 31 3.62 13.91 3.50
N SER A 32 2.53 13.14 3.41
CA SER A 32 2.57 11.68 3.56
C SER A 32 3.35 11.01 2.42
N LEU A 33 3.25 11.51 1.19
CA LEU A 33 4.04 11.02 0.05
C LEU A 33 5.53 11.38 0.17
N GLN A 34 5.88 12.59 0.58
CA GLN A 34 7.27 13.03 0.81
C GLN A 34 7.91 12.23 1.94
N PHE A 35 7.18 12.02 3.05
CA PHE A 35 7.62 11.16 4.15
C PHE A 35 7.78 9.70 3.72
N LEU A 36 6.80 9.15 2.98
CA LEU A 36 6.90 7.82 2.44
C LEU A 36 8.07 7.70 1.46
N ASN A 37 8.34 8.72 0.64
CA ASN A 37 9.39 8.77 -0.41
C ASN A 37 10.81 9.00 0.15
N GLU A 38 10.98 9.83 1.17
CA GLU A 38 12.27 10.10 1.83
C GLU A 38 12.72 8.93 2.74
N GLN A 39 11.78 8.13 3.25
CA GLN A 39 12.05 6.90 4.02
C GLN A 39 12.32 5.65 3.14
N LEU A 40 12.22 5.73 1.79
CA LEU A 40 12.28 4.58 0.85
C LEU A 40 13.66 3.92 0.63
N ASN A 41 14.60 4.02 1.56
CA ASN A 41 15.96 3.47 1.38
C ASN A 41 16.29 2.28 2.30
N GLY A 42 15.35 1.33 2.51
CA GLY A 42 15.66 0.04 3.14
C GLY A 42 14.47 -0.93 3.30
N PRO A 43 14.59 -2.24 2.98
CA PRO A 43 13.44 -3.15 2.86
C PRO A 43 12.78 -3.60 4.18
N ASP A 44 13.54 -3.80 5.27
CA ASP A 44 13.01 -4.44 6.50
C ASP A 44 12.34 -3.46 7.50
N VAL A 45 12.74 -2.19 7.48
CA VAL A 45 12.12 -1.13 8.31
C VAL A 45 10.81 -0.65 7.66
N MET A 46 10.75 -0.67 6.33
CA MET A 46 9.64 -0.16 5.50
C MET A 46 8.29 -0.84 5.77
N GLY A 47 8.26 -2.18 5.84
CA GLY A 47 7.01 -2.93 6.03
C GLY A 47 6.37 -2.70 7.40
N ASN A 48 7.18 -2.61 8.44
CA ASN A 48 6.68 -2.42 9.81
C ASN A 48 6.09 -1.02 10.02
N GLU A 49 6.69 0.01 9.44
CA GLU A 49 6.16 1.39 9.51
C GLU A 49 4.85 1.55 8.72
N ILE A 50 4.78 0.96 7.51
CA ILE A 50 3.54 0.94 6.72
C ILE A 50 2.43 0.24 7.51
N LEU A 51 2.68 -0.97 8.01
CA LEU A 51 1.70 -1.73 8.77
C LEU A 51 1.22 -0.97 10.01
N SER A 52 2.13 -0.37 10.77
CA SER A 52 1.79 0.43 11.96
C SER A 52 0.93 1.63 11.60
N SER A 53 1.27 2.33 10.52
CA SER A 53 0.51 3.49 10.03
C SER A 53 -0.90 3.10 9.60
N LEU A 54 -1.07 1.94 8.96
CA LEU A 54 -2.39 1.42 8.59
C LEU A 54 -3.21 1.03 9.81
N GLN A 55 -2.61 0.41 10.82
CA GLN A 55 -3.29 0.05 12.07
C GLN A 55 -3.75 1.28 12.87
N MET A 56 -3.02 2.39 12.80
CA MET A 56 -3.36 3.63 13.48
C MET A 56 -4.33 4.53 12.69
N SER A 57 -4.54 4.24 11.41
CA SER A 57 -5.41 5.03 10.55
C SER A 57 -6.89 4.77 10.86
N LEU A 58 -7.69 5.84 10.92
CA LEU A 58 -9.15 5.74 11.00
C LEU A 58 -9.77 5.18 9.72
N ASN A 59 -9.08 5.35 8.58
CA ASN A 59 -9.54 4.87 7.29
C ASN A 59 -8.35 4.37 6.45
N PRO A 60 -7.79 3.19 6.78
CA PRO A 60 -6.61 2.65 6.12
C PRO A 60 -6.83 2.38 4.62
N ALA A 61 -8.03 1.96 4.23
CA ALA A 61 -8.38 1.74 2.83
C ALA A 61 -8.36 3.05 2.01
N LYS A 62 -8.86 4.15 2.57
CA LYS A 62 -8.79 5.47 1.92
C LYS A 62 -7.36 6.01 1.88
N LEU A 63 -6.57 5.79 2.94
CA LEU A 63 -5.18 6.22 3.00
C LEU A 63 -4.36 5.59 1.86
N VAL A 64 -4.41 4.26 1.71
CA VAL A 64 -3.72 3.54 0.63
C VAL A 64 -4.17 4.05 -0.74
N LEU A 65 -5.48 4.20 -0.93
CA LEU A 65 -6.03 4.67 -2.21
C LEU A 65 -5.56 6.08 -2.57
N ASN A 66 -5.55 7.00 -1.60
CA ASN A 66 -5.07 8.37 -1.80
C ASN A 66 -3.59 8.41 -2.17
N VAL A 67 -2.76 7.56 -1.55
CA VAL A 67 -1.33 7.45 -1.88
C VAL A 67 -1.16 7.01 -3.34
N MET A 68 -1.89 5.98 -3.76
CA MET A 68 -1.83 5.49 -5.14
C MET A 68 -2.31 6.56 -6.13
N GLN A 69 -3.50 7.15 -5.91
CA GLN A 69 -4.04 8.23 -6.76
C GLN A 69 -3.11 9.44 -6.86
N GLY A 70 -2.42 9.81 -5.77
CA GLY A 70 -1.51 10.95 -5.74
C GLY A 70 -0.18 10.72 -6.47
N SER A 71 0.25 9.47 -6.63
CA SER A 71 1.51 9.12 -7.31
C SER A 71 1.29 8.70 -8.77
N PHE A 72 0.08 8.26 -9.11
CA PHE A 72 -0.32 7.80 -10.43
C PHE A 72 -0.02 8.75 -11.60
N PRO A 73 -0.29 10.07 -11.53
CA PRO A 73 0.01 10.98 -12.64
C PRO A 73 1.52 11.05 -12.92
N HIS A 74 2.33 11.06 -11.86
CA HIS A 74 3.79 11.17 -11.97
C HIS A 74 4.45 9.94 -12.59
N ILE A 75 3.89 8.75 -12.35
CA ILE A 75 4.38 7.49 -12.91
C ILE A 75 4.18 7.44 -14.43
N TRP A 76 3.11 8.05 -14.96
CA TRP A 76 2.76 7.95 -16.38
C TRP A 76 2.95 9.20 -17.23
N GLU A 77 3.13 10.37 -16.63
CA GLU A 77 3.60 11.55 -17.36
C GLU A 77 5.05 11.38 -17.85
N LYS A 78 5.84 10.54 -17.18
CA LYS A 78 7.27 10.33 -17.49
C LYS A 78 7.57 9.61 -18.80
N GLY A 79 6.56 9.19 -19.57
CA GLY A 79 6.55 8.91 -21.02
C GLY A 79 7.55 7.91 -21.63
N ASP A 80 8.80 7.89 -21.17
CA ASP A 80 9.96 7.26 -21.83
C ASP A 80 10.87 6.50 -20.83
N THR A 81 10.64 6.63 -19.52
CA THR A 81 11.35 5.85 -18.46
C THR A 81 10.41 4.89 -17.72
N GLY A 82 9.29 4.55 -18.35
CA GLY A 82 7.98 4.12 -17.83
C GLY A 82 7.86 2.89 -16.91
N PHE A 83 8.88 2.55 -16.12
CA PHE A 83 8.76 1.51 -15.10
C PHE A 83 9.49 1.90 -13.80
N GLU A 84 8.73 2.40 -12.82
CA GLU A 84 9.23 2.65 -11.47
C GLU A 84 9.02 1.40 -10.59
N ALA A 85 9.87 0.39 -10.78
CA ALA A 85 9.80 -0.90 -10.07
C ALA A 85 9.67 -0.76 -8.54
N GLY A 86 10.36 0.24 -7.96
CA GLY A 86 10.30 0.53 -6.53
C GLY A 86 8.90 0.95 -6.08
N VAL A 87 8.22 1.78 -6.88
CA VAL A 87 6.85 2.22 -6.58
C VAL A 87 5.88 1.05 -6.65
N MET A 88 6.00 0.19 -7.66
CA MET A 88 5.15 -1.00 -7.78
C MET A 88 5.33 -1.96 -6.59
N LYS A 89 6.56 -2.17 -6.12
CA LYS A 89 6.83 -2.96 -4.90
C LYS A 89 6.17 -2.33 -3.66
N ASN A 90 6.24 -1.01 -3.53
CA ASN A 90 5.60 -0.31 -2.41
C ASN A 90 4.08 -0.44 -2.45
N TYR A 91 3.46 -0.34 -3.61
CA TYR A 91 2.02 -0.58 -3.76
C TYR A 91 1.64 -2.01 -3.36
N ILE A 92 2.37 -3.01 -3.85
CA ILE A 92 2.12 -4.41 -3.49
C ILE A 92 2.21 -4.58 -1.97
N LEU A 93 3.28 -4.09 -1.33
CA LEU A 93 3.48 -4.18 0.11
C LEU A 93 2.36 -3.48 0.91
N MET A 94 1.97 -2.27 0.50
CA MET A 94 0.88 -1.53 1.14
C MET A 94 -0.46 -2.27 1.04
N LEU A 95 -0.75 -2.84 -0.14
CA LEU A 95 -1.98 -3.58 -0.39
C LEU A 95 -2.01 -4.92 0.36
N GLU A 96 -0.88 -5.63 0.43
CA GLU A 96 -0.70 -6.83 1.26
C GLU A 96 -0.94 -6.51 2.75
N HIS A 97 -0.36 -5.43 3.26
CA HIS A 97 -0.59 -4.99 4.63
C HIS A 97 -2.04 -4.55 4.86
N LEU A 98 -2.66 -3.84 3.93
CA LEU A 98 -4.07 -3.45 4.01
C LEU A 98 -4.97 -4.68 4.10
N LYS A 99 -4.70 -5.69 3.25
CA LYS A 99 -5.40 -6.97 3.27
C LYS A 99 -5.20 -7.71 4.59
N ARG A 100 -4.01 -7.66 5.18
CA ARG A 100 -3.73 -8.23 6.51
C ARG A 100 -4.48 -7.51 7.63
N VAL A 101 -4.61 -6.18 7.55
CA VAL A 101 -5.41 -5.39 8.48
C VAL A 101 -6.91 -5.67 8.29
N SER A 102 -7.32 -6.03 7.07
CA SER A 102 -8.69 -6.38 6.69
C SER A 102 -9.74 -5.37 7.19
N PRO A 103 -9.56 -4.06 6.91
CA PRO A 103 -10.52 -3.06 7.36
C PRO A 103 -11.84 -3.16 6.61
N GLN A 104 -12.91 -2.60 7.18
CA GLN A 104 -14.16 -2.43 6.45
C GLN A 104 -13.96 -1.38 5.34
N ILE A 105 -14.16 -1.79 4.08
CA ILE A 105 -14.08 -0.90 2.93
C ILE A 105 -15.47 -0.36 2.60
N HIS A 106 -15.67 0.94 2.77
CA HIS A 106 -16.95 1.57 2.46
C HIS A 106 -17.22 1.61 0.94
N PRO A 107 -18.49 1.52 0.50
CA PRO A 107 -18.85 1.53 -0.92
C PRO A 107 -18.28 2.71 -1.71
N GLN A 108 -18.24 3.91 -1.12
CA GLN A 108 -17.66 5.10 -1.74
C GLN A 108 -16.17 4.91 -2.07
N ILE A 109 -15.40 4.32 -1.17
CA ILE A 109 -13.97 4.05 -1.37
C ILE A 109 -13.80 2.99 -2.46
N LYS A 110 -14.68 1.98 -2.47
CA LYS A 110 -14.69 0.94 -3.49
C LYS A 110 -14.96 1.52 -4.88
N GLU A 111 -15.90 2.45 -5.01
CA GLU A 111 -16.17 3.15 -6.28
C GLU A 111 -14.95 3.96 -6.76
N GLU A 112 -14.25 4.64 -5.87
CA GLU A 112 -13.01 5.34 -6.20
C GLU A 112 -11.88 4.38 -6.62
N ALA A 113 -11.77 3.23 -5.96
CA ALA A 113 -10.82 2.19 -6.34
C ALA A 113 -11.13 1.58 -7.71
N ILE A 114 -12.42 1.42 -8.06
CA ILE A 114 -12.85 1.01 -9.40
C ILE A 114 -12.39 2.02 -10.44
N LYS A 115 -12.59 3.33 -10.20
CA LYS A 115 -12.16 4.39 -11.13
C LYS A 115 -10.66 4.32 -11.38
N LEU A 116 -9.86 4.23 -10.32
CA LEU A 116 -8.41 4.06 -10.41
C LEU A 116 -8.03 2.81 -11.22
N ALA A 117 -8.66 1.68 -10.93
CA ALA A 117 -8.35 0.41 -11.61
C ALA A 117 -8.74 0.43 -13.09
N VAL A 118 -9.85 1.08 -13.46
CA VAL A 118 -10.24 1.27 -14.88
C VAL A 118 -9.20 2.10 -15.61
N GLU A 119 -8.77 3.23 -15.04
CA GLU A 119 -7.72 4.07 -15.64
C GLU A 119 -6.40 3.32 -15.77
N TRP A 120 -6.02 2.54 -14.75
CA TRP A 120 -4.78 1.76 -14.77
C TRP A 120 -4.78 0.72 -15.85
N LYS A 121 -5.87 -0.02 -15.99
CA LYS A 121 -5.99 -1.05 -17.01
C LYS A 121 -5.83 -0.49 -18.43
N VAL A 122 -6.38 0.69 -18.72
CA VAL A 122 -6.18 1.35 -20.03
C VAL A 122 -4.69 1.58 -20.30
N LYS A 123 -3.94 1.99 -19.29
CA LYS A 123 -2.50 2.23 -19.40
C LYS A 123 -1.70 0.93 -19.57
N LEU A 124 -2.04 -0.12 -18.83
CA LEU A 124 -1.45 -1.46 -18.98
C LEU A 124 -1.60 -2.01 -20.41
N THR A 125 -2.71 -1.70 -21.09
CA THR A 125 -2.94 -2.12 -22.49
C THR A 125 -2.19 -1.29 -23.53
N ALA A 126 -1.72 -0.09 -23.15
CA ALA A 126 -1.05 0.85 -24.05
C ALA A 126 0.50 0.75 -23.99
N SER A 127 1.06 0.12 -22.95
CA SER A 127 2.50 -0.04 -22.73
C SER A 127 2.96 -1.49 -22.92
N THR A 128 4.28 -1.70 -23.00
CA THR A 128 4.87 -3.03 -22.85
C THR A 128 4.54 -3.56 -21.45
N THR A 129 3.72 -4.61 -21.39
CA THR A 129 3.16 -5.13 -20.14
C THR A 129 4.26 -5.62 -19.20
N ASN A 130 4.49 -4.87 -18.12
CA ASN A 130 5.45 -5.24 -17.08
C ASN A 130 4.78 -6.15 -16.03
N SER A 131 5.37 -7.31 -15.75
CA SER A 131 4.80 -8.29 -14.83
C SER A 131 4.62 -7.76 -13.40
N LEU A 132 5.51 -6.91 -12.91
CA LEU A 132 5.38 -6.33 -11.57
C LEU A 132 4.23 -5.31 -11.49
N GLU A 133 4.02 -4.53 -12.56
CA GLU A 133 2.88 -3.62 -12.65
C GLU A 133 1.56 -4.40 -12.73
N VAL A 134 1.53 -5.49 -13.51
CA VAL A 134 0.38 -6.39 -13.57
C VAL A 134 0.09 -7.00 -12.19
N LEU A 135 1.12 -7.42 -11.46
CA LEU A 135 0.95 -7.97 -10.11
C LEU A 135 0.38 -6.93 -9.15
N ALA A 136 0.89 -5.69 -9.18
CA ALA A 136 0.38 -4.60 -8.36
C ALA A 136 -1.10 -4.28 -8.69
N PHE A 137 -1.46 -4.28 -9.97
CA PHE A 137 -2.84 -4.12 -10.41
C PHE A 137 -3.76 -5.25 -9.92
N LEU A 138 -3.35 -6.51 -10.06
CA LEU A 138 -4.13 -7.65 -9.58
C LEU A 138 -4.28 -7.62 -8.04
N GLN A 139 -3.24 -7.21 -7.32
CA GLN A 139 -3.27 -7.03 -5.87
C GLN A 139 -4.27 -5.92 -5.46
N LEU A 140 -4.38 -4.84 -6.24
CA LEU A 140 -5.40 -3.80 -6.01
C LEU A 140 -6.81 -4.38 -6.14
N LEU A 141 -7.08 -5.13 -7.21
CA LEU A 141 -8.37 -5.78 -7.41
C LEU A 141 -8.72 -6.72 -6.25
N ALA A 142 -7.75 -7.48 -5.76
CA ALA A 142 -7.96 -8.44 -4.68
C ALA A 142 -8.26 -7.73 -3.36
N THR A 143 -7.49 -6.69 -3.05
CA THR A 143 -7.55 -5.98 -1.77
C THR A 143 -8.85 -5.18 -1.61
N TYR A 144 -9.35 -4.59 -2.69
CA TYR A 144 -10.62 -3.85 -2.68
C TYR A 144 -11.82 -4.68 -3.16
N GLU A 145 -11.63 -5.98 -3.38
CA GLU A 145 -12.66 -6.93 -3.82
C GLU A 145 -13.39 -6.47 -5.10
N LEU A 146 -12.61 -6.09 -6.11
CA LEU A 146 -13.10 -5.46 -7.33
C LEU A 146 -13.37 -6.45 -8.46
N SER A 147 -13.07 -7.75 -8.30
CA SER A 147 -13.14 -8.77 -9.37
C SER A 147 -14.46 -8.73 -10.16
N SER A 148 -15.59 -8.58 -9.48
CA SER A 148 -16.92 -8.55 -10.10
C SER A 148 -17.19 -7.33 -11.00
N SER A 149 -16.35 -6.30 -10.92
CA SER A 149 -16.45 -5.09 -11.76
C SER A 149 -15.62 -5.18 -13.04
N PHE A 150 -14.91 -6.30 -13.25
CA PHE A 150 -14.00 -6.51 -14.37
C PHE A 150 -14.33 -7.82 -15.10
N ASN A 151 -13.92 -7.91 -16.36
CA ASN A 151 -14.07 -9.14 -17.15
C ASN A 151 -13.10 -10.21 -16.61
N GLY A 152 -13.64 -11.39 -16.25
CA GLY A 152 -12.86 -12.50 -15.71
C GLY A 152 -11.81 -13.03 -16.69
N ASP A 153 -12.11 -13.14 -17.98
CA ASP A 153 -11.16 -13.62 -18.99
C ASP A 153 -9.97 -12.67 -19.14
N GLU A 154 -10.19 -11.37 -18.98
CA GLU A 154 -9.12 -10.38 -19.01
C GLU A 154 -8.27 -10.44 -17.74
N ILE A 155 -8.86 -10.70 -16.57
CA ILE A 155 -8.11 -10.97 -15.34
C ILE A 155 -7.26 -12.24 -15.50
N LEU A 156 -7.81 -13.31 -16.09
CA LEU A 156 -7.07 -14.55 -16.33
C LEU A 156 -5.86 -14.34 -17.24
N LYS A 157 -6.00 -13.57 -18.32
CA LYS A 157 -4.86 -13.21 -19.20
C LYS A 157 -3.77 -12.45 -18.44
N LEU A 158 -4.14 -11.58 -17.50
CA LEU A 158 -3.16 -10.89 -16.66
C LEU A 158 -2.43 -11.86 -15.74
N PHE A 159 -3.10 -12.89 -15.21
CA PHE A 159 -2.44 -13.93 -14.43
C PHE A 159 -1.42 -14.75 -15.24
N GLU A 160 -1.63 -14.92 -16.55
CA GLU A 160 -0.63 -15.57 -17.40
C GLU A 160 0.70 -14.81 -17.44
N VAL A 161 0.66 -13.47 -17.33
CA VAL A 161 1.85 -12.59 -17.32
C VAL A 161 2.63 -12.72 -16.00
N VAL A 162 1.94 -12.99 -14.89
CA VAL A 162 2.54 -13.03 -13.54
C VAL A 162 2.68 -14.43 -12.97
N ALA A 163 2.51 -15.46 -13.80
CA ALA A 163 2.50 -16.86 -13.37
C ALA A 163 3.79 -17.29 -12.63
N GLU A 164 4.90 -16.62 -12.87
CA GLU A 164 6.20 -16.90 -12.21
C GLU A 164 6.30 -16.34 -10.78
N TYR A 165 5.40 -15.43 -10.37
CA TYR A 165 5.44 -14.82 -9.05
C TYR A 165 4.66 -15.65 -8.04
N LYS A 166 5.30 -16.06 -6.94
CA LYS A 166 4.63 -16.74 -5.81
C LYS A 166 3.42 -15.94 -5.26
N GLN A 167 3.55 -14.62 -5.22
CA GLN A 167 2.48 -13.70 -4.81
C GLN A 167 1.23 -13.82 -5.71
N ALA A 168 1.40 -14.13 -7.00
CA ALA A 168 0.26 -14.27 -7.91
C ALA A 168 -0.70 -15.39 -7.50
N LEU A 169 -0.22 -16.43 -6.81
CA LEU A 169 -1.07 -17.51 -6.28
C LEU A 169 -2.03 -17.00 -5.21
N GLU A 170 -1.52 -16.26 -4.23
CA GLU A 170 -2.33 -15.69 -3.14
C GLU A 170 -3.36 -14.68 -3.67
N VAL A 171 -2.95 -13.88 -4.67
CA VAL A 171 -3.85 -12.94 -5.35
C VAL A 171 -4.93 -13.69 -6.15
N CYS A 172 -4.55 -14.74 -6.87
CA CYS A 172 -5.46 -15.58 -7.66
C CYS A 172 -6.55 -16.22 -6.78
N GLN A 173 -6.16 -16.78 -5.64
CA GLN A 173 -7.11 -17.33 -4.66
C GLN A 173 -8.08 -16.27 -4.16
N SER A 174 -7.58 -15.07 -3.86
CA SER A 174 -8.40 -13.98 -3.30
C SER A 174 -9.38 -13.40 -4.30
N LEU A 175 -9.04 -13.46 -5.59
CA LEU A 175 -9.92 -13.03 -6.67
C LEU A 175 -10.91 -14.14 -7.10
N GLY A 176 -10.76 -15.38 -6.61
CA GLY A 176 -11.66 -16.51 -6.93
C GLY A 176 -11.33 -17.22 -8.25
N PHE A 177 -10.10 -17.11 -8.75
CA PHE A 177 -9.68 -17.71 -10.02
C PHE A 177 -8.80 -18.96 -9.88
N LEU A 178 -8.60 -19.47 -8.65
CA LEU A 178 -7.66 -20.56 -8.38
C LEU A 178 -7.97 -21.82 -9.21
N ASP A 179 -9.24 -22.20 -9.32
CA ASP A 179 -9.68 -23.38 -10.07
C ASP A 179 -9.67 -23.19 -11.60
N GLN A 180 -9.48 -21.95 -12.06
CA GLN A 180 -9.56 -21.58 -13.48
C GLN A 180 -8.17 -21.48 -14.14
N ILE A 181 -7.09 -21.63 -13.36
CA ILE A 181 -5.72 -21.63 -13.88
C ILE A 181 -5.15 -23.06 -13.76
N PRO A 182 -5.44 -23.95 -14.72
CA PRO A 182 -4.97 -25.33 -14.68
C PRO A 182 -3.43 -25.39 -14.78
N GLY A 183 -2.79 -26.01 -13.78
CA GLY A 183 -1.41 -26.49 -13.85
C GLY A 183 -0.28 -25.45 -13.74
N LYS A 184 -0.56 -24.16 -13.50
CA LYS A 184 0.51 -23.14 -13.34
C LYS A 184 0.96 -22.90 -11.89
N PHE A 185 0.17 -23.30 -10.90
CA PHE A 185 0.49 -23.08 -9.48
C PHE A 185 0.74 -24.37 -8.69
N SER A 186 0.72 -25.53 -9.35
CA SER A 186 0.79 -26.85 -8.72
C SER A 186 2.21 -27.35 -8.42
N GLU A 187 3.24 -26.52 -8.52
CA GLU A 187 4.65 -26.92 -8.32
C GLU A 187 5.36 -26.18 -7.16
N TYR A 188 4.62 -25.68 -6.17
CA TYR A 188 5.22 -25.11 -4.94
C TYR A 188 4.83 -25.86 -3.68
#